data_AF-A0A947I037-F1
#
_entry.id   AF-A0A947I037-F1
#
_cell.length_a   1.000
_cell.length_b   1.000
_cell.length_c   1.000
_cell.angle_alpha   90.00
_cell.angle_beta   90.00
_cell.angle_gamma   90.00
#
_symmetry.space_group_name_H-M   'P 1'
#
loop_
_entity.id
_entity.type
_entity.pdbx_description
1 polymer ?
#
loop_
_entity_poly.entity_id
_entity_poly.type
_entity_poly.pdbx_seq_one_letter_code
_entity_poly.pdbx_strand_id
1 'polypeptide(L)'
;MSPKSTSATTKHVRKHHSLLFFVEITKLSYKTLFLVWAGLAIFFAFSYFFLETFIPSHAPTQLDNLPVLYRFLNALYYSIITATSTGYGDITPVGFSKALASMQSIASLFVFAVFVTKLVSQRQDLALQEVHKLTYEDIFHNTRGDLFTVRKDLDAIIEEAKVHNKLSEDTWETLMIAYQQAQSLISEIPEFYDGGNAFYTIDSKREQLLLESVHRTLHRINKTLDVMSKCNINWAEHEPSMNELNELMKVIDYVTPLWQQRSPYNMNEAFEDIIRMKGQTRNWVEKALPL
;
A
#
# COMPACT_ATOMS: atom_id res chain seq x y z
N MET A 1 52.33 8.59 26.67
CA MET A 1 51.70 8.60 25.33
C MET A 1 50.20 8.37 25.55
N SER A 2 49.39 9.42 25.57
CA SER A 2 47.95 9.33 25.84
C SER A 2 47.16 9.12 24.55
N PRO A 3 46.11 8.28 24.53
CA PRO A 3 45.14 8.31 23.45
C PRO A 3 44.02 9.31 23.74
N LYS A 4 43.61 10.02 22.68
CA LYS A 4 42.47 10.94 22.63
C LYS A 4 41.15 10.15 22.64
N SER A 5 40.23 10.51 23.53
CA SER A 5 38.77 10.48 23.30
C SER A 5 38.31 11.95 23.36
N THR A 6 37.29 12.48 22.71
CA THR A 6 35.94 11.99 22.40
C THR A 6 35.30 13.08 21.52
N SER A 7 34.74 12.79 20.34
CA SER A 7 33.92 13.80 19.61
C SER A 7 32.87 13.27 18.63
N ALA A 8 32.54 11.97 18.63
CA ALA A 8 31.66 11.39 17.61
C ALA A 8 30.18 11.24 18.00
N THR A 9 29.82 11.30 19.30
CA THR A 9 28.51 10.82 19.76
C THR A 9 27.37 11.86 19.75
N THR A 10 27.65 13.14 19.54
CA THR A 10 26.65 14.23 19.62
C THR A 10 25.94 14.56 18.31
N LYS A 11 26.39 14.05 17.15
CA LYS A 11 25.76 14.36 15.84
C LYS A 11 24.51 13.54 15.53
N HIS A 12 24.40 12.30 16.02
CA HIS A 12 23.27 11.42 15.65
C HIS A 12 21.95 11.77 16.35
N VAL A 13 21.98 12.21 17.60
CA VAL A 13 20.76 12.55 18.38
C VAL A 13 20.08 13.82 17.83
N ARG A 14 20.85 14.79 17.34
CA ARG A 14 20.32 16.08 16.86
C ARG A 14 19.55 15.97 15.52
N LYS A 15 19.93 15.03 14.66
CA LYS A 15 19.28 14.77 13.35
C LYS A 15 17.88 14.18 13.51
N HIS A 16 17.66 13.38 14.55
CA HIS A 16 16.36 12.77 14.83
C HIS A 16 15.34 13.82 15.29
N HIS A 17 15.73 14.77 16.14
CA HIS A 17 14.83 15.83 16.61
C HIS A 17 14.38 16.80 15.51
N SER A 18 15.28 17.20 14.59
CA SER A 18 14.88 18.06 13.48
C SER A 18 13.91 17.36 12.53
N LEU A 19 14.15 16.09 12.22
CA LEU A 19 13.24 15.30 11.39
C LEU A 19 11.88 15.10 12.07
N LEU A 20 11.87 14.81 13.36
CA LEU A 20 10.63 14.70 14.15
C LEU A 20 9.84 16.02 14.18
N PHE A 21 10.51 17.17 14.28
CA PHE A 21 9.86 18.48 14.23
C PHE A 21 9.18 18.75 12.87
N PHE A 22 9.86 18.44 11.76
CA PHE A 22 9.26 18.56 10.43
C PHE A 22 8.06 17.62 10.25
N VAL A 23 8.16 16.39 10.77
CA VAL A 23 7.06 15.40 10.75
C VAL A 23 5.88 15.85 11.61
N GLU A 24 6.12 16.51 12.74
CA GLU A 24 5.04 16.97 13.61
C GLU A 24 4.31 18.18 13.03
N ILE A 25 5.03 19.08 12.35
CA ILE A 25 4.45 20.23 11.65
C ILE A 25 3.54 19.80 10.50
N THR A 26 3.90 18.75 9.75
CA THR A 26 3.06 18.26 8.65
C THR A 26 1.75 17.63 9.13
N LYS A 27 1.66 17.22 10.40
CA LYS A 27 0.40 16.73 11.02
C LYS A 27 -0.60 17.84 11.33
N LEU A 28 -0.17 19.10 11.43
CA LEU A 28 -1.07 20.24 11.72
C LEU A 28 -2.16 20.35 10.67
N SER A 29 -3.41 20.61 11.08
CA SER A 29 -4.54 20.78 10.14
C SER A 29 -4.29 21.91 9.12
N TYR A 30 -4.86 21.79 7.92
CA TYR A 30 -4.80 22.85 6.90
C TYR A 30 -5.31 24.19 7.44
N LYS A 31 -6.37 24.14 8.27
CA LYS A 31 -6.90 25.31 8.96
C LYS A 31 -5.84 25.93 9.89
N THR A 32 -5.12 25.11 10.63
CA THR A 32 -4.06 25.56 11.53
C THR A 32 -2.90 26.20 10.77
N LEU A 33 -2.43 25.58 9.67
CA LEU A 33 -1.37 26.15 8.83
C LEU A 33 -1.77 27.50 8.22
N PHE A 34 -3.02 27.61 7.75
CA PHE A 34 -3.55 28.88 7.25
C PHE A 34 -3.64 29.95 8.35
N LEU A 35 -4.11 29.59 9.54
CA LEU A 35 -4.17 30.49 10.69
C LEU A 35 -2.78 30.93 11.17
N VAL A 36 -1.78 30.03 11.13
CA VAL A 36 -0.38 30.37 11.43
C VAL A 36 0.16 31.38 10.42
N TRP A 37 -0.09 31.16 9.12
CA TRP A 37 0.30 32.11 8.08
C TRP A 37 -0.38 33.48 8.24
N ALA A 38 -1.70 33.50 8.45
CA ALA A 38 -2.46 34.73 8.67
C ALA A 38 -2.02 35.46 9.95
N GLY A 39 -1.78 34.71 11.03
CA GLY A 39 -1.26 35.23 12.28
C GLY A 39 0.13 35.83 12.14
N LEU A 40 1.02 35.21 11.33
CA LEU A 40 2.33 35.75 11.00
C LEU A 40 2.21 37.10 10.27
N ALA A 41 1.34 37.18 9.26
CA ALA A 41 1.09 38.43 8.54
C ALA A 41 0.56 39.54 9.49
N ILE A 42 -0.40 39.21 10.36
CA ILE A 42 -0.92 40.19 11.34
C ILE A 42 0.16 40.61 12.34
N PHE A 43 0.98 39.67 12.82
CA PHE A 43 2.09 39.95 13.75
C PHE A 43 3.11 40.92 13.15
N PHE A 44 3.51 40.71 11.90
CA PHE A 44 4.43 41.62 11.22
C PHE A 44 3.76 42.96 10.87
N ALA A 45 2.47 42.98 10.53
CA ALA A 45 1.71 44.22 10.37
C ALA A 45 1.75 45.09 11.63
N PHE A 46 1.52 44.50 12.80
CA PHE A 46 1.67 45.19 14.08
C PHE A 46 3.12 45.64 14.31
N SER A 47 4.09 44.80 13.97
CA SER A 47 5.51 45.16 14.11
C SER A 47 5.88 46.39 13.28
N TYR A 48 5.41 46.50 12.03
CA TYR A 48 5.61 47.68 11.19
C TYR A 48 4.85 48.91 11.71
N PHE A 49 3.62 48.72 12.18
CA PHE A 49 2.83 49.79 12.79
C PHE A 49 3.48 50.38 14.06
N PHE A 50 4.01 49.51 14.93
CA PHE A 50 4.74 49.95 16.12
C PHE A 50 6.09 50.58 15.76
N LEU A 51 6.77 50.08 14.74
CA LEU A 51 8.02 50.67 14.27
C LEU A 51 7.81 52.12 13.80
N GLU A 52 6.73 52.39 13.06
CA GLU A 52 6.34 53.77 12.71
C GLU A 52 5.98 54.62 13.93
N THR A 53 5.40 54.03 14.97
CA THR A 53 4.97 54.77 16.16
C THR A 53 6.15 55.17 17.06
N PHE A 54 7.15 54.30 17.21
CA PHE A 54 8.28 54.53 18.12
C PHE A 54 9.53 55.05 17.42
N ILE A 55 9.80 54.62 16.18
CA ILE A 55 11.02 54.93 15.44
C ILE A 55 10.70 55.15 13.94
N PRO A 56 10.02 56.27 13.58
CA PRO A 56 9.52 56.50 12.21
C PRO A 56 10.59 56.39 11.12
N SER A 57 11.84 56.81 11.41
CA SER A 57 12.94 56.76 10.45
C SER A 57 13.35 55.35 10.01
N HIS A 58 12.89 54.31 10.71
CA HIS A 58 13.18 52.91 10.40
C HIS A 58 11.95 52.14 9.93
N ALA A 59 10.80 52.79 9.77
CA ALA A 59 9.57 52.17 9.31
C ALA A 59 9.51 52.03 7.78
N PRO A 60 8.63 51.17 7.24
CA PRO A 60 8.33 51.14 5.82
C PRO A 60 7.79 52.49 5.32
N THR A 61 8.06 52.82 4.05
CA THR A 61 7.60 54.08 3.43
C THR A 61 6.06 54.17 3.36
N GLN A 62 5.51 55.38 3.24
CA GLN A 62 4.05 55.62 3.10
C GLN A 62 3.20 55.19 4.32
N LEU A 63 3.79 55.16 5.52
CA LEU A 63 3.09 54.98 6.79
C LEU A 63 3.01 56.29 7.61
N ASP A 64 3.76 57.32 7.19
CA ASP A 64 3.90 58.60 7.87
C ASP A 64 2.67 59.50 7.70
N ASN A 65 2.39 60.33 8.70
CA ASN A 65 1.30 61.33 8.68
C ASN A 65 -0.11 60.81 8.35
N LEU A 66 -0.33 59.48 8.42
CA LEU A 66 -1.63 58.86 8.22
C LEU A 66 -2.42 58.74 9.53
N PRO A 67 -3.77 58.80 9.47
CA PRO A 67 -4.62 58.41 10.60
C PRO A 67 -4.35 56.95 11.01
N VAL A 68 -4.53 56.64 12.30
CA VAL A 68 -4.17 55.35 12.91
C VAL A 68 -4.71 54.14 12.12
N LEU A 69 -5.97 54.19 11.69
CA LEU A 69 -6.59 53.11 10.93
C LEU A 69 -5.91 52.90 9.57
N TYR A 70 -5.67 53.96 8.81
CA TYR A 70 -5.02 53.87 7.49
C TYR A 70 -3.56 53.44 7.61
N ARG A 71 -2.86 53.89 8.66
CA ARG A 71 -1.50 53.42 8.95
C ARG A 71 -1.45 51.91 9.18
N PHE A 72 -2.37 51.38 9.99
CA PHE A 72 -2.45 49.93 10.24
C PHE A 72 -2.83 49.16 8.97
N LEU A 73 -3.76 49.67 8.16
CA LEU A 73 -4.13 49.04 6.89
C LEU A 73 -2.96 49.01 5.90
N ASN A 74 -2.17 50.09 5.79
CA ASN A 74 -0.96 50.12 4.96
C ASN A 74 0.12 49.16 5.50
N ALA A 75 0.29 49.08 6.83
CA ALA A 75 1.21 48.12 7.45
C ALA A 75 0.78 46.66 7.22
N LEU A 76 -0.53 46.39 7.28
CA LEU A 76 -1.12 45.08 6.99
C LEU A 76 -0.97 44.71 5.51
N TYR A 77 -1.27 45.65 4.62
CA TYR A 77 -1.05 45.49 3.19
C TYR A 77 0.43 45.19 2.89
N TYR A 78 1.35 46.00 3.42
CA TYR A 78 2.80 45.78 3.26
C TYR A 78 3.22 44.39 3.79
N SER A 79 2.69 43.99 4.94
CA SER A 79 2.96 42.68 5.50
C SER A 79 2.44 41.54 4.60
N ILE A 80 1.21 41.63 4.08
CA ILE A 80 0.65 40.60 3.20
C ILE A 80 1.50 40.46 1.93
N ILE A 81 1.80 41.57 1.24
CA ILE A 81 2.55 41.53 -0.03
C ILE A 81 4.01 41.06 0.17
N THR A 82 4.57 41.26 1.37
CA THR A 82 5.88 40.74 1.76
C THR A 82 5.84 39.24 2.07
N ALA A 83 4.79 38.78 2.76
CA ALA A 83 4.57 37.37 3.07
C ALA A 83 4.28 36.53 1.81
N THR A 84 3.54 37.09 0.84
CA THR A 84 3.24 36.45 -0.45
C THR A 84 4.34 36.62 -1.49
N SER A 85 5.43 37.34 -1.17
CA SER A 85 6.50 37.72 -2.10
C SER A 85 6.03 38.49 -3.34
N THR A 86 4.86 39.14 -3.28
CA THR A 86 4.31 39.93 -4.39
C THR A 86 5.04 41.27 -4.54
N GLY A 87 5.26 41.98 -3.44
CA GLY A 87 6.08 43.20 -3.37
C GLY A 87 5.90 44.21 -4.51
N TYR A 88 4.74 44.85 -4.62
CA TYR A 88 4.43 45.80 -5.70
C TYR A 88 5.38 47.01 -5.79
N GLY A 89 6.09 47.33 -4.71
CA GLY A 89 7.12 48.37 -4.66
C GLY A 89 6.60 49.77 -4.33
N ASP A 90 5.32 49.91 -4.05
CA ASP A 90 4.67 51.12 -3.54
C ASP A 90 5.08 51.42 -2.08
N ILE A 91 5.15 50.39 -1.24
CA ILE A 91 5.71 50.44 0.11
C ILE A 91 7.04 49.67 0.14
N THR A 92 8.09 50.33 0.62
CA THR A 92 9.45 49.78 0.67
C THR A 92 10.04 49.84 2.09
N PRO A 93 10.85 48.85 2.50
CA PRO A 93 11.48 48.86 3.81
C PRO A 93 12.67 49.81 3.87
N VAL A 94 12.75 50.61 4.94
CA VAL A 94 13.84 51.55 5.25
C VAL A 94 14.43 51.23 6.63
N GLY A 95 15.73 51.44 6.83
CA GLY A 95 16.37 51.22 8.12
C GLY A 95 16.20 49.78 8.64
N PHE A 96 15.66 49.64 9.87
CA PHE A 96 15.53 48.34 10.54
C PHE A 96 14.37 47.49 10.00
N SER A 97 13.36 48.09 9.36
CA SER A 97 12.30 47.31 8.71
C SER A 97 12.83 46.37 7.62
N LYS A 98 14.01 46.60 7.04
CA LYS A 98 14.66 45.69 6.08
C LYS A 98 14.95 44.31 6.68
N ALA A 99 15.44 44.28 7.91
CA ALA A 99 15.70 43.03 8.62
C ALA A 99 14.40 42.31 8.98
N LEU A 100 13.38 43.06 9.42
CA LEU A 100 12.05 42.51 9.70
C LEU A 100 11.39 41.93 8.46
N ALA A 101 11.42 42.65 7.32
CA ALA A 101 10.88 42.18 6.06
C ALA A 101 11.58 40.91 5.57
N SER A 102 12.91 40.86 5.70
CA SER A 102 13.69 39.66 5.35
C SER A 102 13.32 38.46 6.23
N MET A 103 13.21 38.66 7.54
CA MET A 103 12.77 37.61 8.48
C MET A 103 11.34 37.16 8.18
N GLN A 104 10.45 38.09 7.87
CA GLN A 104 9.07 37.81 7.49
C GLN A 104 9.00 36.95 6.23
N SER A 105 9.72 37.32 5.18
CA SER A 105 9.72 36.57 3.92
C SER A 105 10.23 35.15 4.12
N ILE A 106 11.30 34.96 4.89
CA ILE A 106 11.82 33.62 5.22
C ILE A 106 10.78 32.78 5.98
N ALA A 107 10.17 33.36 7.02
CA ALA A 107 9.17 32.66 7.82
C ALA A 107 7.90 32.32 7.03
N SER A 108 7.45 33.24 6.18
CA SER A 108 6.26 33.04 5.34
C SER A 108 6.50 31.99 4.26
N LEU A 109 7.67 32.01 3.61
CA LEU A 109 8.09 30.98 2.66
C LEU A 109 8.18 29.60 3.31
N PHE A 110 8.67 29.53 4.54
CA PHE A 110 8.74 28.27 5.29
C PHE A 110 7.34 27.69 5.54
N VAL A 111 6.39 28.49 6.00
CA VAL A 111 5.00 28.04 6.22
C VAL A 111 4.34 27.62 4.89
N PHE A 112 4.58 28.37 3.82
CA PHE A 112 4.08 28.02 2.49
C PHE A 112 4.67 26.70 1.97
N ALA A 113 5.98 26.48 2.14
CA ALA A 113 6.64 25.23 1.76
C ALA A 113 6.04 24.03 2.49
N VAL A 114 5.82 24.14 3.81
CA VAL A 114 5.14 23.10 4.61
C VAL A 114 3.73 22.81 4.06
N PHE A 115 2.97 23.85 3.73
CA PHE A 115 1.62 23.70 3.19
C PHE A 115 1.62 22.94 1.85
N VAL A 116 2.52 23.30 0.94
CA VAL A 116 2.68 22.61 -0.35
C VAL A 116 3.13 21.17 -0.16
N THR A 117 4.14 20.91 0.68
CA THR A 117 4.59 19.54 0.98
C THR A 117 3.46 18.68 1.54
N LYS A 118 2.62 19.24 2.41
CA LYS A 118 1.46 18.52 2.95
C LYS A 118 0.44 18.17 1.86
N LEU A 119 0.12 19.13 0.97
CA LEU A 119 -0.79 18.88 -0.15
C LEU A 119 -0.28 17.78 -1.08
N VAL A 120 1.03 17.78 -1.37
CA VAL A 120 1.67 16.74 -2.18
C VAL A 120 1.62 15.38 -1.48
N SER A 121 1.97 15.33 -0.19
CA SER A 121 1.92 14.10 0.61
C SER A 121 0.52 13.48 0.64
N GLN A 122 -0.53 14.29 0.85
CA GLN A 122 -1.90 13.76 0.85
C GLN A 122 -2.30 13.18 -0.51
N ARG A 123 -1.88 13.81 -1.62
CA ARG A 123 -2.12 13.26 -2.96
C ARG A 123 -1.36 11.96 -3.19
N GLN A 124 -0.14 11.85 -2.65
CA GLN A 124 0.65 10.62 -2.71
C GLN A 124 -0.03 9.50 -1.91
N ASP A 125 -0.51 9.79 -0.69
CA ASP A 125 -1.21 8.81 0.14
C ASP A 125 -2.49 8.30 -0.53
N LEU A 126 -3.29 9.20 -1.14
CA LEU A 126 -4.49 8.83 -1.90
C LEU A 126 -4.16 7.98 -3.13
N ALA A 127 -3.13 8.36 -3.89
CA ALA A 127 -2.70 7.59 -5.05
C ALA A 127 -2.20 6.19 -4.67
N LEU A 128 -1.46 6.08 -3.56
CA LEU A 128 -1.01 4.79 -3.02
C LEU A 128 -2.19 3.92 -2.61
N GLN A 129 -3.22 4.49 -1.96
CA GLN A 129 -4.43 3.76 -1.60
C GLN A 129 -5.18 3.23 -2.83
N GLU A 130 -5.32 4.05 -3.87
CA GLU A 130 -5.97 3.63 -5.12
C GLU A 130 -5.20 2.50 -5.82
N VAL A 131 -3.86 2.63 -5.88
CA VAL A 131 -2.99 1.57 -6.45
C VAL A 131 -3.14 0.27 -5.68
N HIS A 132 -3.09 0.32 -4.33
CA HIS A 132 -3.27 -0.89 -3.53
C HIS A 132 -4.63 -1.57 -3.76
N LYS A 133 -5.70 -0.79 -3.91
CA LYS A 133 -7.03 -1.35 -4.21
C LYS A 133 -7.06 -2.02 -5.58
N LEU A 134 -6.53 -1.37 -6.61
CA LEU A 134 -6.47 -1.92 -7.96
C LEU A 134 -5.62 -3.20 -8.01
N THR A 135 -4.43 -3.17 -7.39
CA THR A 135 -3.55 -4.35 -7.32
C THR A 135 -4.24 -5.52 -6.61
N TYR A 136 -4.97 -5.27 -5.52
CA TYR A 136 -5.74 -6.31 -4.85
C TYR A 136 -6.82 -6.91 -5.76
N GLU A 137 -7.59 -6.05 -6.45
CA GLU A 137 -8.63 -6.50 -7.37
C GLU A 137 -8.03 -7.32 -8.52
N ASP A 138 -6.92 -6.88 -9.09
CA ASP A 138 -6.18 -7.59 -10.14
C ASP A 138 -5.67 -8.94 -9.65
N ILE A 139 -5.01 -9.02 -8.49
CA ILE A 139 -4.51 -10.28 -7.93
C ILE A 139 -5.68 -11.24 -7.68
N PHE A 140 -6.78 -10.77 -7.07
CA PHE A 140 -7.96 -11.61 -6.83
C PHE A 140 -8.59 -12.15 -8.12
N HIS A 141 -8.71 -11.30 -9.14
CA HIS A 141 -9.25 -11.70 -10.44
C HIS A 141 -8.32 -12.68 -11.16
N ASN A 142 -7.01 -12.44 -11.13
CA ASN A 142 -5.99 -13.30 -11.73
C ASN A 142 -5.95 -14.66 -11.03
N THR A 143 -5.90 -14.72 -9.70
CA THR A 143 -5.89 -16.00 -8.97
C THR A 143 -7.09 -16.87 -9.34
N ARG A 144 -8.29 -16.28 -9.42
CA ARG A 144 -9.50 -17.02 -9.80
C ARG A 144 -9.53 -17.38 -11.28
N GLY A 145 -9.04 -16.50 -12.15
CA GLY A 145 -8.91 -16.73 -13.59
C GLY A 145 -7.94 -17.86 -13.90
N ASP A 146 -6.78 -17.86 -13.24
CA ASP A 146 -5.74 -18.86 -13.44
C ASP A 146 -6.15 -20.22 -12.87
N LEU A 147 -6.85 -20.26 -11.72
CA LEU A 147 -7.49 -21.50 -11.25
C LEU A 147 -8.55 -22.02 -12.23
N PHE A 148 -9.22 -21.14 -12.97
CA PHE A 148 -10.13 -21.57 -14.04
C PHE A 148 -9.37 -22.14 -15.24
N THR A 149 -8.23 -21.55 -15.63
CA THR A 149 -7.34 -22.09 -16.66
C THR A 149 -6.84 -23.49 -16.29
N VAL A 150 -6.34 -23.68 -15.07
CA VAL A 150 -5.95 -25.01 -14.54
C VAL A 150 -7.08 -26.03 -14.70
N ARG A 151 -8.32 -25.66 -14.35
CA ARG A 151 -9.46 -26.57 -14.51
C ARG A 151 -9.77 -26.90 -15.98
N LYS A 152 -9.58 -25.93 -16.88
CA LYS A 152 -9.78 -26.13 -18.32
C LYS A 152 -8.74 -27.09 -18.89
N ASP A 153 -7.49 -26.99 -18.46
CA ASP A 153 -6.42 -27.89 -18.86
C ASP A 153 -6.70 -29.31 -18.36
N LEU A 154 -7.12 -29.45 -17.09
CA LEU A 154 -7.57 -30.72 -16.52
C LEU A 154 -8.78 -31.31 -17.27
N ASP A 155 -9.73 -30.48 -17.71
CA ASP A 155 -10.86 -30.92 -18.52
C ASP A 155 -10.41 -31.45 -19.90
N ALA A 156 -9.43 -30.82 -20.54
CA ALA A 156 -8.85 -31.32 -21.79
C ALA A 156 -8.14 -32.68 -21.60
N ILE A 157 -7.36 -32.83 -20.52
CA ILE A 157 -6.69 -34.07 -20.14
C ILE A 157 -7.71 -35.20 -19.90
N ILE A 158 -8.81 -34.89 -19.21
CA ILE A 158 -9.91 -35.83 -18.97
C ILE A 158 -10.51 -36.33 -20.29
N GLU A 159 -10.75 -35.43 -21.25
CA GLU A 159 -11.34 -35.81 -22.54
C GLU A 159 -10.38 -36.67 -23.37
N GLU A 160 -9.08 -36.33 -23.41
CA GLU A 160 -8.09 -37.17 -24.09
C GLU A 160 -7.99 -38.57 -23.48
N ALA A 161 -7.94 -38.66 -22.15
CA ALA A 161 -7.92 -39.93 -21.43
C ALA A 161 -9.12 -40.82 -21.81
N LYS A 162 -10.34 -40.25 -21.91
CA LYS A 162 -11.54 -41.01 -22.29
C LYS A 162 -11.52 -41.48 -23.74
N VAL A 163 -11.04 -40.64 -24.66
CA VAL A 163 -11.09 -40.93 -26.10
C VAL A 163 -10.01 -41.95 -26.48
N HIS A 164 -8.80 -41.77 -25.97
CA HIS A 164 -7.63 -42.53 -26.41
C HIS A 164 -7.21 -43.63 -25.42
N ASN A 165 -7.74 -43.64 -24.19
CA ASN A 165 -7.30 -44.51 -23.09
C ASN A 165 -5.78 -44.45 -22.84
N LYS A 166 -5.15 -43.34 -23.24
CA LYS A 166 -3.73 -43.04 -23.07
C LYS A 166 -3.58 -41.52 -23.09
N LEU A 167 -2.56 -41.01 -22.40
CA LEU A 167 -2.14 -39.61 -22.49
C LEU A 167 -0.89 -39.50 -23.35
N SER A 168 -0.83 -38.47 -24.18
CA SER A 168 0.39 -38.07 -24.88
C SER A 168 1.42 -37.48 -23.91
N GLU A 169 2.69 -37.40 -24.33
CA GLU A 169 3.75 -36.76 -23.54
C GLU A 169 3.43 -35.28 -23.26
N ASP A 170 2.95 -34.55 -24.26
CA ASP A 170 2.54 -33.14 -24.13
C ASP A 170 1.42 -32.98 -23.08
N THR A 171 0.54 -33.97 -22.98
CA THR A 171 -0.59 -34.00 -22.04
C THR A 171 -0.12 -34.31 -20.61
N TRP A 172 0.89 -35.16 -20.46
CA TRP A 172 1.58 -35.34 -19.17
C TRP A 172 2.28 -34.07 -18.71
N GLU A 173 2.94 -33.35 -19.62
CA GLU A 173 3.55 -32.05 -19.33
C GLU A 173 2.51 -31.02 -18.90
N THR A 174 1.39 -30.93 -19.63
CA THR A 174 0.26 -30.06 -19.28
C THR A 174 -0.31 -30.39 -17.89
N LEU A 175 -0.41 -31.67 -17.53
CA LEU A 175 -0.88 -32.08 -16.20
C LEU A 175 0.08 -31.62 -15.09
N MET A 176 1.40 -31.73 -15.30
CA MET A 176 2.40 -31.25 -14.36
C MET A 176 2.32 -29.73 -14.19
N ILE A 177 2.24 -28.99 -15.29
CA ILE A 177 2.09 -27.52 -15.27
C ILE A 177 0.81 -27.12 -14.51
N ALA A 178 -0.29 -27.83 -14.73
CA ALA A 178 -1.56 -27.58 -14.03
C ALA A 178 -1.41 -27.77 -12.50
N TYR A 179 -0.66 -28.77 -12.05
CA TYR A 179 -0.37 -28.98 -10.62
C TYR A 179 0.53 -27.89 -10.05
N GLN A 180 1.62 -27.53 -10.74
CA GLN A 180 2.53 -26.45 -10.33
C GLN A 180 1.81 -25.10 -10.25
N GLN A 181 0.95 -24.79 -11.22
CA GLN A 181 0.17 -23.56 -11.22
C GLN A 181 -0.85 -23.55 -10.08
N ALA A 182 -1.57 -24.66 -9.85
CA ALA A 182 -2.46 -24.78 -8.70
C ALA A 182 -1.71 -24.59 -7.37
N GLN A 183 -0.50 -25.12 -7.25
CA GLN A 183 0.35 -24.99 -6.07
C GLN A 183 0.71 -23.52 -5.81
N SER A 184 1.22 -22.81 -6.82
CA SER A 184 1.58 -21.38 -6.71
C SER A 184 0.37 -20.57 -6.28
N LEU A 185 -0.75 -20.72 -6.99
CA LEU A 185 -1.97 -19.94 -6.74
C LEU A 185 -2.56 -20.20 -5.35
N ILE A 186 -2.59 -21.45 -4.90
CA ILE A 186 -3.11 -21.79 -3.57
C ILE A 186 -2.18 -21.25 -2.48
N SER A 187 -0.86 -21.27 -2.70
CA SER A 187 0.12 -20.77 -1.72
C SER A 187 -0.01 -19.26 -1.42
N GLU A 188 -0.47 -18.47 -2.38
CA GLU A 188 -0.66 -17.01 -2.26
C GLU A 188 -1.97 -16.63 -1.56
N ILE A 189 -2.95 -17.54 -1.46
CA ILE A 189 -4.28 -17.23 -0.91
C ILE A 189 -4.25 -16.62 0.51
N PRO A 190 -3.42 -17.09 1.45
CA PRO A 190 -3.34 -16.48 2.79
C PRO A 190 -2.90 -15.02 2.80
N GLU A 191 -2.25 -14.53 1.74
CA GLU A 191 -1.79 -13.15 1.63
C GLU A 191 -2.96 -12.16 1.48
N PHE A 192 -4.11 -12.60 0.94
CA PHE A 192 -5.33 -11.78 0.90
C PHE A 192 -5.85 -11.40 2.30
N TYR A 193 -5.38 -12.10 3.34
CA TYR A 193 -5.83 -11.93 4.72
C TYR A 193 -4.74 -11.34 5.63
N ASP A 194 -3.47 -11.46 5.25
CA ASP A 194 -2.32 -10.98 6.04
C ASP A 194 -1.91 -9.57 5.62
N GLY A 195 -2.90 -8.66 5.66
CA GLY A 195 -2.73 -7.28 5.28
C GLY A 195 -2.36 -6.41 6.48
N GLY A 196 -1.08 -6.27 6.79
CA GLY A 196 -0.58 -5.10 7.54
C GLY A 196 -1.00 -3.75 6.90
N ASN A 197 -1.51 -3.80 5.66
CA ASN A 197 -2.22 -2.72 4.99
C ASN A 197 -3.73 -2.79 5.30
N ALA A 198 -4.14 -2.03 6.33
CA ALA A 198 -5.52 -1.89 6.80
C ALA A 198 -6.53 -1.29 5.78
N PHE A 199 -6.19 -1.21 4.50
CA PHE A 199 -6.96 -0.44 3.52
C PHE A 199 -7.95 -1.27 2.70
N TYR A 200 -7.80 -2.60 2.62
CA TYR A 200 -8.80 -3.45 1.98
C TYR A 200 -8.72 -4.90 2.49
N THR A 201 -9.69 -5.31 3.31
CA THR A 201 -9.89 -6.71 3.69
C THR A 201 -10.83 -7.38 2.70
N ILE A 202 -10.58 -8.66 2.38
CA ILE A 202 -11.52 -9.44 1.57
C ILE A 202 -12.94 -9.36 2.15
N ASP A 203 -13.95 -9.20 1.29
CA ASP A 203 -15.36 -9.27 1.71
C ASP A 203 -15.87 -10.71 1.69
N SER A 204 -17.01 -10.96 2.35
CA SER A 204 -17.55 -12.32 2.48
C SER A 204 -17.89 -12.98 1.15
N LYS A 205 -18.32 -12.20 0.14
CA LYS A 205 -18.63 -12.72 -1.20
C LYS A 205 -17.35 -13.12 -1.93
N ARG A 206 -16.30 -12.29 -1.86
CA ARG A 206 -15.01 -12.57 -2.47
C ARG A 206 -14.33 -13.78 -1.82
N GLU A 207 -14.40 -13.90 -0.50
CA GLU A 207 -13.91 -15.09 0.19
C GLU A 207 -14.66 -16.35 -0.30
N GLN A 208 -16.00 -16.31 -0.33
CA GLN A 208 -16.79 -17.43 -0.85
C GLN A 208 -16.41 -17.79 -2.28
N LEU A 209 -16.22 -16.79 -3.16
CA LEU A 209 -15.81 -17.02 -4.54
C LEU A 209 -14.39 -17.61 -4.68
N LEU A 210 -13.49 -17.31 -3.74
CA LEU A 210 -12.15 -17.87 -3.70
C LEU A 210 -12.17 -19.32 -3.20
N LEU A 211 -12.91 -19.59 -2.12
CA LEU A 211 -13.17 -20.92 -1.58
C LEU A 211 -13.78 -21.84 -2.66
N GLU A 212 -14.80 -21.36 -3.35
CA GLU A 212 -15.44 -22.05 -4.48
C GLU A 212 -14.46 -22.34 -5.62
N SER A 213 -13.58 -21.38 -5.95
CA SER A 213 -12.58 -21.58 -6.98
C SER A 213 -11.61 -22.72 -6.61
N VAL A 214 -11.09 -22.72 -5.39
CA VAL A 214 -10.19 -23.77 -4.90
C VAL A 214 -10.90 -25.11 -4.83
N HIS A 215 -12.08 -25.16 -4.22
CA HIS A 215 -12.88 -26.38 -4.09
C HIS A 215 -13.12 -27.06 -5.45
N ARG A 216 -13.59 -26.30 -6.45
CA ARG A 216 -13.83 -26.82 -7.80
C ARG A 216 -12.54 -27.28 -8.49
N THR A 217 -11.40 -26.64 -8.21
CA THR A 217 -10.10 -27.07 -8.75
C THR A 217 -9.67 -28.39 -8.15
N LEU A 218 -9.75 -28.55 -6.82
CA LEU A 218 -9.46 -29.84 -6.15
C LEU A 218 -10.41 -30.95 -6.61
N HIS A 219 -11.69 -30.63 -6.74
CA HIS A 219 -12.67 -31.56 -7.29
C HIS A 219 -12.31 -32.01 -8.70
N ARG A 220 -11.85 -31.08 -9.56
CA ARG A 220 -11.44 -31.39 -10.93
C ARG A 220 -10.19 -32.27 -10.94
N ILE A 221 -9.20 -32.01 -10.09
CA ILE A 221 -8.02 -32.88 -9.93
C ILE A 221 -8.44 -34.30 -9.56
N ASN A 222 -9.31 -34.46 -8.57
CA ASN A 222 -9.86 -35.78 -8.19
C ASN A 222 -10.56 -36.47 -9.36
N LYS A 223 -11.34 -35.71 -10.14
CA LYS A 223 -12.01 -36.23 -11.34
C LYS A 223 -11.00 -36.71 -12.38
N THR A 224 -9.89 -36.01 -12.58
CA THR A 224 -8.83 -36.39 -13.51
C THR A 224 -8.19 -37.72 -13.09
N LEU A 225 -7.82 -37.87 -11.82
CA LEU A 225 -7.29 -39.13 -11.28
C LEU A 225 -8.29 -40.29 -11.45
N ASP A 226 -9.59 -40.03 -11.23
CA ASP A 226 -10.68 -40.98 -11.41
C ASP A 226 -10.86 -41.47 -12.83
N VAL A 227 -10.83 -40.54 -13.79
CA VAL A 227 -10.92 -40.90 -15.20
C VAL A 227 -9.69 -41.65 -15.65
N MET A 228 -8.48 -41.22 -15.28
CA MET A 228 -7.25 -41.93 -15.65
C MET A 228 -7.23 -43.37 -15.13
N SER A 229 -7.65 -43.59 -13.89
CA SER A 229 -7.74 -44.95 -13.33
C SER A 229 -8.78 -45.83 -14.05
N LYS A 230 -9.94 -45.26 -14.39
CA LYS A 230 -10.99 -45.98 -15.13
C LYS A 230 -10.59 -46.34 -16.56
N CYS A 231 -9.78 -45.51 -17.19
CA CYS A 231 -9.19 -45.74 -18.51
C CYS A 231 -7.93 -46.62 -18.47
N ASN A 232 -7.58 -47.17 -17.29
CA ASN A 232 -6.42 -48.03 -17.08
C ASN A 232 -5.07 -47.36 -17.47
N ILE A 233 -4.98 -46.05 -17.22
CA ILE A 233 -3.76 -45.24 -17.39
C ILE A 233 -2.97 -45.29 -16.09
N ASN A 234 -1.70 -45.70 -16.15
CA ASN A 234 -0.82 -45.85 -14.98
C ASN A 234 -0.28 -44.50 -14.46
N TRP A 235 -1.17 -43.61 -14.02
CA TRP A 235 -0.77 -42.29 -13.51
C TRP A 235 0.09 -42.34 -12.26
N ALA A 236 -0.03 -43.38 -11.44
CA ALA A 236 0.79 -43.57 -10.23
C ALA A 236 2.23 -44.00 -10.52
N GLU A 237 2.51 -44.58 -11.69
CA GLU A 237 3.86 -44.96 -12.12
C GLU A 237 4.58 -43.78 -12.80
N HIS A 238 3.86 -42.73 -13.17
CA HIS A 238 4.44 -41.53 -13.79
C HIS A 238 5.08 -40.62 -12.73
N GLU A 239 6.31 -40.95 -12.34
CA GLU A 239 7.06 -40.30 -11.25
C GLU A 239 7.04 -38.77 -11.28
N PRO A 240 7.28 -38.07 -12.43
CA PRO A 240 7.26 -36.61 -12.45
C PRO A 240 5.89 -36.01 -12.07
N SER A 241 4.80 -36.61 -12.56
CA SER A 241 3.44 -36.12 -12.27
C SER A 241 3.04 -36.40 -10.83
N MET A 242 3.46 -37.55 -10.30
CA MET A 242 3.22 -37.91 -8.90
C MET A 242 3.98 -37.00 -7.93
N ASN A 243 5.20 -36.58 -8.28
CA ASN A 243 5.95 -35.62 -7.47
C ASN A 243 5.22 -34.28 -7.38
N GLU A 244 4.76 -33.72 -8.50
CA GLU A 244 4.02 -32.45 -8.53
C GLU A 244 2.67 -32.54 -7.80
N LEU A 245 1.95 -33.66 -7.94
CA LEU A 245 0.72 -33.90 -7.19
C LEU A 245 0.98 -33.93 -5.68
N ASN A 246 2.05 -34.59 -5.24
CA ASN A 246 2.42 -34.66 -3.83
C ASN A 246 2.81 -33.28 -3.27
N GLU A 247 3.55 -32.46 -4.02
CA GLU A 247 3.89 -31.09 -3.61
C GLU A 247 2.64 -30.21 -3.51
N LEU A 248 1.72 -30.31 -4.47
CA LEU A 248 0.43 -29.63 -4.40
C LEU A 248 -0.34 -30.02 -3.12
N MET A 249 -0.39 -31.31 -2.79
CA MET A 249 -1.04 -31.78 -1.56
C MET A 249 -0.36 -31.23 -0.31
N LYS A 250 0.98 -31.16 -0.25
CA LYS A 250 1.69 -30.52 0.87
C LYS A 250 1.33 -29.04 1.02
N VAL A 251 1.22 -28.31 -0.08
CA VAL A 251 0.82 -26.90 -0.05
C VAL A 251 -0.62 -26.74 0.45
N ILE A 252 -1.56 -27.56 -0.02
CA ILE A 252 -2.94 -27.55 0.48
C ILE A 252 -2.96 -27.85 1.99
N ASP A 253 -2.16 -28.81 2.45
CA ASP A 253 -2.06 -29.20 3.85
C ASP A 253 -1.57 -28.07 4.75
N TYR A 254 -0.62 -27.28 4.25
CA TYR A 254 -0.07 -26.13 4.95
C TYR A 254 -1.01 -24.92 4.90
N VAL A 255 -1.57 -24.61 3.72
CA VAL A 255 -2.35 -23.41 3.46
C VAL A 255 -3.74 -23.46 4.08
N THR A 256 -4.44 -24.60 3.97
CA THR A 256 -5.85 -24.72 4.41
C THR A 256 -6.06 -24.30 5.88
N PRO A 257 -5.29 -24.81 6.87
CA PRO A 257 -5.47 -24.39 8.26
C PRO A 257 -5.08 -22.93 8.49
N LEU A 258 -4.04 -22.43 7.81
CA LEU A 258 -3.62 -21.03 7.90
C LEU A 258 -4.70 -20.10 7.35
N TRP A 259 -5.29 -20.45 6.21
CA TRP A 259 -6.38 -19.71 5.60
C TRP A 259 -7.63 -19.75 6.50
N GLN A 260 -8.01 -20.91 7.04
CA GLN A 260 -9.14 -21.01 7.97
C GLN A 260 -8.95 -20.15 9.22
N GLN A 261 -7.74 -20.10 9.78
CA GLN A 261 -7.43 -19.26 10.94
C GLN A 261 -7.53 -17.76 10.64
N ARG A 262 -7.16 -17.35 9.42
CA ARG A 262 -7.16 -15.94 8.99
C ARG A 262 -8.50 -15.48 8.42
N SER A 263 -9.37 -16.42 8.05
CA SER A 263 -10.71 -16.16 7.52
C SER A 263 -11.59 -15.43 8.55
N PRO A 264 -12.09 -14.23 8.24
CA PRO A 264 -12.93 -13.48 9.17
C PRO A 264 -14.41 -13.93 9.13
N TYR A 265 -14.86 -14.66 8.10
CA TYR A 265 -16.29 -14.93 7.87
C TYR A 265 -16.77 -16.33 8.29
N ASN A 266 -15.97 -17.10 9.04
CA ASN A 266 -16.35 -18.38 9.67
C ASN A 266 -17.03 -19.38 8.70
N MET A 267 -16.46 -19.52 7.49
CA MET A 267 -16.96 -20.36 6.39
C MET A 267 -16.63 -21.86 6.58
N ASN A 268 -16.98 -22.42 7.74
CA ASN A 268 -16.54 -23.78 8.13
C ASN A 268 -16.95 -24.87 7.13
N GLU A 269 -18.17 -24.81 6.58
CA GLU A 269 -18.66 -25.79 5.60
C GLU A 269 -17.80 -25.83 4.32
N ALA A 270 -17.38 -24.67 3.81
CA ALA A 270 -16.54 -24.60 2.61
C ALA A 270 -15.11 -25.13 2.86
N PHE A 271 -14.56 -24.90 4.05
CA PHE A 271 -13.28 -25.48 4.45
C PHE A 271 -13.39 -26.99 4.67
N GLU A 272 -14.49 -27.49 5.25
CA GLU A 272 -14.77 -28.92 5.39
C GLU A 272 -14.83 -29.62 4.02
N ASP A 273 -15.43 -28.99 3.01
CA ASP A 273 -15.48 -29.51 1.65
C ASP A 273 -14.08 -29.59 1.00
N ILE A 274 -13.22 -28.58 1.22
CA ILE A 274 -11.82 -28.61 0.78
C ILE A 274 -11.07 -29.77 1.45
N ILE A 275 -11.23 -29.92 2.77
CA ILE A 275 -10.61 -31.01 3.56
C ILE A 275 -11.10 -32.38 3.06
N ARG A 276 -12.39 -32.51 2.75
CA ARG A 276 -12.97 -33.74 2.20
C ARG A 276 -12.39 -34.08 0.84
N MET A 277 -12.29 -33.11 -0.08
CA MET A 277 -11.70 -33.33 -1.41
C MET A 277 -10.23 -33.73 -1.31
N LYS A 278 -9.45 -33.06 -0.46
CA LYS A 278 -8.07 -33.42 -0.14
C LYS A 278 -7.97 -34.88 0.36
N GLY A 279 -8.83 -35.27 1.30
CA GLY A 279 -8.86 -36.64 1.83
C GLY A 279 -9.15 -37.69 0.76
N GLN A 280 -9.98 -37.37 -0.24
CA GLN A 280 -10.20 -38.24 -1.39
C GLN A 280 -8.92 -38.40 -2.22
N THR A 281 -8.24 -37.31 -2.58
CA THR A 281 -6.98 -37.38 -3.35
C THR A 281 -5.95 -38.26 -2.65
N ARG A 282 -5.79 -38.09 -1.34
CA ARG A 282 -4.86 -38.88 -0.53
C ARG A 282 -5.20 -40.37 -0.55
N ASN A 283 -6.47 -40.73 -0.36
CA ASN A 283 -6.92 -42.12 -0.43
C ASN A 283 -6.66 -42.75 -1.81
N TRP A 284 -6.70 -41.96 -2.88
CA TRP A 284 -6.38 -42.42 -4.23
C TRP A 284 -4.88 -42.68 -4.39
N VAL A 285 -4.05 -41.74 -3.95
CA VAL A 285 -2.58 -41.88 -3.96
C VAL A 285 -2.15 -43.10 -3.14
N GLU A 286 -2.70 -43.28 -1.93
CA GLU A 286 -2.38 -44.42 -1.05
C GLU A 286 -2.82 -45.76 -1.63
N LYS A 287 -3.89 -45.81 -2.45
CA LYS A 287 -4.33 -47.04 -3.12
C LYS A 287 -3.54 -47.38 -4.37
N ALA A 288 -2.95 -46.38 -5.01
CA ALA A 288 -2.27 -46.53 -6.29
C ALA A 288 -0.76 -46.82 -6.14
N LEU A 289 -0.18 -46.49 -4.98
CA LEU A 289 1.18 -46.89 -4.62
C LEU A 289 1.18 -48.32 -4.05
N PRO A 290 1.94 -49.27 -4.63
CA PRO A 290 2.18 -50.55 -3.97
C PRO A 290 2.99 -50.33 -2.68
N LEU A 291 2.62 -51.06 -1.62
CA LEU A 291 3.36 -51.13 -0.34
C LEU A 291 4.85 -51.44 -0.55
#